data_AF-A0A931E425-F1
#
_entry.id   AF-A0A931E425-F1
#
_cell.length_a   1.000
_cell.length_b   1.000
_cell.length_c   1.000
_cell.angle_alpha   90.00
_cell.angle_beta   90.00
_cell.angle_gamma   90.00
#
_symmetry.space_group_name_H-M   'P 1'
#
loop_
_entity.id
_entity.type
_entity.pdbx_description
1 polymer ?
#
loop_
_entity_poly.entity_id
_entity_poly.type
_entity_poly.pdbx_seq_one_letter_code
_entity_poly.pdbx_strand_id
1 'polypeptide(L)'
;MSSGRGRRSIVLDHRGTSSFDSLLSATTLIEDTKKTPGQKILRIVREPADEQIAAALHLSPGDDVVKIERVRYADDLPVMVQTNVFPIAIGERFLTLTEDSESVHAQLARSGVKIDNVVRRVRVRMTTEEEQQLLQLEESAPVWSEELRASTFQGEPVEYAECAIPGNMADLIMSNVRGSSIPLKFELVLP
;
A
#
# COMPACT_ATOMS: atom_id res chain seq x y z
N MET A 1 -51.53 -25.83 -11.95
CA MET A 1 -50.96 -25.02 -13.04
C MET A 1 -50.34 -23.78 -12.39
N SER A 2 -49.02 -23.76 -12.18
CA SER A 2 -47.99 -23.16 -13.06
C SER A 2 -48.28 -21.67 -13.29
N SER A 3 -47.41 -20.69 -13.00
CA SER A 3 -45.94 -20.71 -13.04
C SER A 3 -45.36 -19.62 -12.11
N GLY A 4 -44.47 -19.99 -11.20
CA GLY A 4 -43.51 -19.04 -10.63
C GLY A 4 -42.53 -18.65 -11.73
N ARG A 5 -42.84 -17.60 -12.48
CA ARG A 5 -41.99 -17.13 -13.58
C ARG A 5 -40.68 -16.58 -13.00
N GLY A 6 -39.59 -17.21 -13.43
CA GLY A 6 -38.23 -16.93 -13.00
C GLY A 6 -37.88 -15.45 -13.08
N ARG A 7 -37.51 -14.89 -11.93
CA ARG A 7 -36.67 -13.70 -11.89
C ARG A 7 -35.37 -14.07 -12.62
N ARG A 8 -35.13 -13.44 -13.78
CA ARG A 8 -33.79 -13.44 -14.38
C ARG A 8 -32.84 -12.89 -13.32
N SER A 9 -31.93 -13.72 -12.83
CA SER A 9 -30.79 -13.23 -12.07
C SER A 9 -30.01 -12.30 -12.99
N ILE A 10 -30.03 -11.01 -12.68
CA ILE A 10 -29.09 -10.08 -13.28
C ILE A 10 -27.77 -10.39 -12.61
N VAL A 11 -26.80 -10.85 -13.39
CA VAL A 11 -25.41 -10.88 -12.93
C VAL A 11 -25.03 -9.42 -12.73
N LEU A 12 -24.97 -8.99 -11.48
CA LEU A 12 -24.40 -7.69 -11.15
C LEU A 12 -22.95 -7.71 -11.63
N ASP A 13 -22.58 -6.69 -12.41
CA ASP A 13 -21.24 -6.52 -12.97
C ASP A 13 -20.19 -6.69 -11.86
N HIS A 14 -19.47 -7.81 -11.88
CA HIS A 14 -18.31 -8.04 -11.02
C HIS A 14 -17.13 -7.25 -11.59
N ARG A 15 -17.14 -5.93 -11.37
CA ARG A 15 -15.93 -5.12 -11.60
C ARG A 15 -14.83 -5.66 -10.67
N GLY A 16 -13.67 -5.94 -11.27
CA GLY A 16 -12.64 -6.81 -10.71
C GLY A 16 -12.28 -6.52 -9.26
N THR A 17 -12.20 -7.57 -8.45
CA THR A 17 -11.64 -7.52 -7.10
C THR A 17 -10.11 -7.48 -7.20
N SER A 18 -9.45 -6.56 -6.49
CA SER A 18 -8.00 -6.59 -6.34
C SER A 18 -7.55 -7.87 -5.66
N SER A 19 -6.37 -8.37 -6.02
CA SER A 19 -5.75 -9.48 -5.31
C SER A 19 -5.16 -9.01 -3.97
N PHE A 20 -4.84 -9.94 -3.08
CA PHE A 20 -4.08 -9.62 -1.85
C PHE A 20 -2.73 -8.97 -2.19
N ASP A 21 -2.04 -9.50 -3.19
CA ASP A 21 -0.73 -9.00 -3.61
C ASP A 21 -0.81 -7.57 -4.16
N SER A 22 -1.89 -7.20 -4.84
CA SER A 22 -2.11 -5.84 -5.34
C SER A 22 -2.37 -4.84 -4.21
N LEU A 23 -2.90 -5.29 -3.07
CA LEU A 23 -3.10 -4.46 -1.88
C LEU A 23 -1.81 -4.29 -1.06
N LEU A 24 -0.89 -5.25 -1.18
CA LEU A 24 0.39 -5.29 -0.46
C LEU A 24 1.53 -4.61 -1.24
N SER A 25 1.67 -4.94 -2.53
CA SER A 25 2.81 -4.63 -3.37
C SER A 25 2.44 -3.59 -4.42
N ALA A 26 3.04 -2.40 -4.31
CA ALA A 26 2.91 -1.37 -5.33
C ALA A 26 3.41 -1.82 -6.71
N THR A 27 4.35 -2.77 -6.78
CA THR A 27 4.79 -3.38 -8.05
C THR A 27 3.63 -4.12 -8.71
N THR A 28 2.97 -5.01 -7.96
CA THR A 28 1.82 -5.79 -8.42
C THR A 28 0.64 -4.87 -8.79
N LEU A 29 0.39 -3.85 -7.97
CA LEU A 29 -0.65 -2.85 -8.23
C LEU A 29 -0.44 -2.15 -9.59
N ILE A 30 0.81 -1.79 -9.91
CA ILE A 30 1.15 -1.14 -11.18
C ILE A 30 1.05 -2.15 -12.35
N GLU A 31 1.54 -3.37 -12.18
CA GLU A 31 1.44 -4.44 -13.19
C GLU A 31 -0.02 -4.79 -13.53
N ASP A 32 -0.92 -4.74 -12.57
CA ASP A 32 -2.36 -4.94 -12.78
C ASP A 32 -2.97 -3.90 -13.72
N THR A 33 -2.42 -2.68 -13.74
CA THR A 33 -2.79 -1.63 -14.72
C THR A 33 -2.18 -1.85 -16.11
N LYS A 34 -1.44 -2.94 -16.32
CA LYS A 34 -0.69 -3.27 -17.55
C LYS A 34 0.40 -2.25 -17.87
N LYS A 35 0.98 -1.69 -16.82
CA LYS A 35 2.08 -0.73 -16.86
C LYS A 35 3.36 -1.35 -16.32
N THR A 36 4.50 -0.82 -16.73
CA THR A 36 5.81 -1.27 -16.25
C THR A 36 6.13 -0.57 -14.93
N PRO A 37 6.32 -1.32 -13.83
CA PRO A 37 6.71 -0.74 -12.55
C PRO A 37 8.16 -0.27 -12.57
N GLY A 38 8.39 0.95 -12.08
CA GLY A 38 9.73 1.49 -11.81
C GLY A 38 9.85 2.04 -10.40
N GLN A 39 11.06 2.38 -10.00
CA GLN A 39 11.34 3.07 -8.75
C GLN A 39 12.56 3.98 -8.87
N LYS A 40 12.55 5.08 -8.11
CA LYS A 40 13.72 5.90 -7.84
C LYS A 40 13.95 5.92 -6.34
N ILE A 41 15.11 5.44 -5.89
CA ILE A 41 15.43 5.35 -4.46
C ILE A 41 15.95 6.72 -4.00
N LEU A 42 15.27 7.31 -3.02
CA LEU A 42 15.66 8.60 -2.44
C LEU A 42 16.61 8.37 -1.26
N ARG A 43 16.26 7.42 -0.39
CA ARG A 43 17.04 7.09 0.80
C ARG A 43 16.79 5.66 1.24
N ILE A 44 17.84 5.01 1.71
CA ILE A 44 17.75 3.79 2.50
C ILE A 44 18.59 4.02 3.74
N VAL A 45 18.00 3.80 4.91
CA VAL A 45 18.68 4.08 6.18
C VAL A 45 18.32 3.05 7.22
N ARG A 46 19.26 2.82 8.13
CA ARG A 46 18.97 2.26 9.46
C ARG A 46 18.87 3.41 10.43
N GLU A 47 17.72 3.55 11.09
CA GLU A 47 17.50 4.60 12.09
C GLU A 47 16.64 4.10 13.25
N PRO A 48 16.69 4.76 14.42
CA PRO A 48 15.84 4.41 15.55
C PRO A 48 14.36 4.68 15.23
N ALA A 49 13.47 3.77 15.60
CA ALA A 49 12.03 3.94 15.46
C ALA A 49 11.51 5.07 16.35
N ASP A 50 10.73 5.98 15.77
CA ASP A 50 9.90 6.91 16.53
C ASP A 50 8.70 6.20 17.19
N GLU A 51 7.91 6.92 17.97
CA GLU A 51 6.76 6.35 18.68
C GLU A 51 5.71 5.73 17.73
N GLN A 52 5.49 6.34 16.57
CA GLN A 52 4.49 5.89 15.60
C GLN A 52 4.93 4.59 14.92
N ILE A 53 6.18 4.56 14.44
CA ILE A 53 6.80 3.38 13.84
C ILE A 53 6.90 2.26 14.86
N ALA A 54 7.36 2.56 16.08
CA ALA A 54 7.49 1.56 17.14
C ALA A 54 6.13 0.94 17.49
N ALA A 55 5.09 1.75 17.65
CA ALA A 55 3.74 1.25 17.89
C ALA A 55 3.20 0.42 16.71
N ALA A 56 3.46 0.83 15.47
CA ALA A 56 3.00 0.10 14.28
C ALA A 56 3.71 -1.24 14.08
N LEU A 57 4.97 -1.35 14.49
CA LEU A 57 5.82 -2.54 14.35
C LEU A 57 5.97 -3.34 15.65
N HIS A 58 5.19 -3.04 16.69
CA HIS A 58 5.29 -3.66 18.02
C HIS A 58 6.73 -3.67 18.59
N LEU A 59 7.47 -2.58 18.36
CA LEU A 59 8.82 -2.36 18.87
C LEU A 59 8.80 -1.39 20.04
N SER A 60 9.94 -1.26 20.72
CA SER A 60 10.17 -0.15 21.65
C SER A 60 10.63 1.09 20.88
N PRO A 61 10.21 2.31 21.27
CA PRO A 61 10.80 3.52 20.73
C PRO A 61 12.32 3.51 20.88
N GLY A 62 13.05 3.82 19.81
CA GLY A 62 14.50 3.73 19.76
C GLY A 62 15.07 2.41 19.24
N ASP A 63 14.27 1.36 19.09
CA ASP A 63 14.72 0.13 18.42
C ASP A 63 15.06 0.42 16.95
N ASP A 64 16.09 -0.25 16.43
CA ASP A 64 16.52 -0.06 15.04
C ASP A 64 15.47 -0.59 14.05
N VAL A 65 15.24 0.20 13.00
CA VAL A 65 14.45 -0.18 11.82
C VAL A 65 15.23 0.15 10.54
N VAL A 66 14.82 -0.45 9.42
CA VAL A 66 15.26 -0.01 8.10
C VAL A 66 14.13 0.71 7.41
N LYS A 67 14.39 1.93 6.96
CA LYS A 67 13.46 2.78 6.20
C LYS A 67 13.94 2.93 4.76
N ILE A 68 13.03 2.75 3.82
CA ILE A 68 13.24 2.92 2.37
C ILE A 68 12.28 4.00 1.91
N GLU A 69 12.81 5.09 1.39
CA GLU A 69 12.05 6.20 0.79
C GLU A 69 12.31 6.20 -0.72
N ARG A 70 11.24 6.20 -1.50
CA ARG A 70 11.31 6.07 -2.95
C ARG A 70 10.11 6.67 -3.66
N VAL A 71 10.32 7.05 -4.91
CA VAL A 71 9.23 7.33 -5.86
C VAL A 71 8.96 6.06 -6.67
N ARG A 72 7.70 5.72 -6.89
CA ARG A 72 7.27 4.61 -7.74
C ARG A 72 6.73 5.13 -9.07
N TYR A 73 7.00 4.38 -10.13
CA TYR A 73 6.68 4.77 -11.50
C TYR A 73 5.81 3.74 -12.20
N ALA A 74 4.93 4.21 -13.08
CA ALA A 74 4.20 3.39 -14.04
C ALA A 74 4.47 3.93 -15.46
N ASP A 75 5.18 3.16 -16.30
CA ASP A 75 5.70 3.63 -17.60
C ASP A 75 6.38 5.01 -17.49
N ASP A 76 7.35 5.14 -16.57
CA ASP A 76 8.13 6.38 -16.33
C ASP A 76 7.36 7.59 -15.77
N LEU A 77 6.04 7.48 -15.55
CA LEU A 77 5.26 8.49 -14.83
C LEU A 77 5.36 8.26 -13.31
N PRO A 78 5.77 9.26 -12.48
CA PRO A 78 5.75 9.11 -11.03
C PRO A 78 4.30 9.06 -10.52
N VAL A 79 3.95 7.95 -9.86
CA VAL A 79 2.56 7.70 -9.40
C VAL A 79 2.43 7.65 -7.88
N MET A 80 3.53 7.50 -7.15
CA MET A 80 3.49 7.33 -5.71
C MET A 80 4.80 7.74 -5.05
N VAL A 81 4.74 8.50 -3.97
CA VAL A 81 5.84 8.64 -3.00
C VAL A 81 5.60 7.62 -1.90
N GLN A 82 6.60 6.79 -1.62
CA GLN A 82 6.46 5.64 -0.74
C GLN A 82 7.59 5.58 0.28
N THR A 83 7.21 5.38 1.53
CA THR A 83 8.09 5.06 2.64
C THR A 83 7.74 3.68 3.15
N ASN A 84 8.66 2.72 3.05
CA ASN A 84 8.53 1.39 3.64
C ASN A 84 9.45 1.28 4.86
N VAL A 85 8.95 0.76 5.97
CA VAL A 85 9.69 0.59 7.23
C VAL A 85 9.57 -0.86 7.69
N PHE A 86 10.72 -1.46 8.00
CA PHE A 86 10.81 -2.87 8.39
C PHE A 86 11.55 -2.99 9.73
N PRO A 87 11.14 -3.91 10.62
CA PRO A 87 11.97 -4.30 11.77
C PRO A 87 13.38 -4.71 11.30
N ILE A 88 14.43 -4.40 12.06
CA ILE A 88 15.82 -4.61 11.63
C ILE A 88 16.09 -6.02 11.10
N ALA A 89 15.58 -7.06 11.78
CA ALA A 89 15.76 -8.47 11.39
C ALA A 89 15.19 -8.82 10.00
N ILE A 90 14.22 -8.05 9.51
CA ILE A 90 13.68 -8.14 8.16
C ILE A 90 14.42 -7.15 7.25
N GLY A 91 14.54 -5.90 7.69
CA GLY A 91 14.98 -4.77 6.89
C GLY A 91 16.43 -4.78 6.44
N GLU A 92 17.35 -5.42 7.17
CA GLU A 92 18.80 -5.41 6.85
C GLU A 92 19.11 -5.82 5.40
N ARG A 93 18.30 -6.73 4.83
CA ARG A 93 18.46 -7.18 3.44
C ARG A 93 18.28 -6.07 2.41
N PHE A 94 17.51 -5.03 2.74
CA PHE A 94 17.20 -3.94 1.83
C PHE A 94 18.22 -2.81 1.86
N LEU A 95 19.22 -2.85 2.76
CA LEU A 95 20.28 -1.83 2.82
C LEU A 95 21.10 -1.73 1.52
N THR A 96 21.04 -2.76 0.67
CA THR A 96 21.73 -2.81 -0.63
C THR A 96 20.77 -2.74 -1.82
N LEU A 97 19.50 -2.39 -1.59
CA LEU A 97 18.50 -2.26 -2.65
C LEU A 97 18.92 -1.19 -3.66
N THR A 98 18.75 -1.50 -4.94
CA THR A 98 18.97 -0.60 -6.08
C THR A 98 17.68 -0.40 -6.85
N GLU A 99 17.66 0.56 -7.79
CA GLU A 99 16.49 0.82 -8.63
C GLU A 99 16.09 -0.38 -9.48
N ASP A 100 17.07 -1.15 -9.96
CA ASP A 100 16.90 -2.39 -10.74
C ASP A 100 16.52 -3.62 -9.90
N SER A 101 16.47 -3.48 -8.56
CA SER A 101 16.15 -4.60 -7.69
C SER A 101 14.70 -5.03 -7.84
N GLU A 102 14.44 -6.33 -7.66
CA GLU A 102 13.08 -6.86 -7.61
C GLU A 102 12.27 -6.23 -6.45
N SER A 103 10.94 -6.33 -6.52
CA SER A 103 10.04 -5.83 -5.49
C SER A 103 10.45 -6.30 -4.08
N VAL A 104 10.40 -5.40 -3.09
CA VAL A 104 10.68 -5.75 -1.69
C VAL A 104 9.79 -6.93 -1.22
N HIS A 105 8.51 -6.94 -1.61
CA HIS A 105 7.59 -8.03 -1.28
C HIS A 105 7.94 -9.35 -1.97
N ALA A 106 8.51 -9.31 -3.19
CA ALA A 106 9.00 -10.50 -3.87
C ALA A 106 10.25 -11.08 -3.17
N GLN A 107 11.18 -10.21 -2.73
CA GLN A 107 12.33 -10.61 -1.92
C GLN A 107 11.90 -11.26 -0.60
N LEU A 108 10.90 -10.68 0.08
CA LEU A 108 10.33 -11.24 1.30
C LEU A 108 9.74 -12.62 1.07
N ALA A 109 8.89 -12.77 0.06
CA ALA A 109 8.29 -14.06 -0.29
C ALA A 109 9.35 -15.13 -0.61
N ARG A 110 10.36 -14.79 -1.41
CA ARG A 110 11.49 -15.68 -1.75
C ARG A 110 12.31 -16.10 -0.53
N SER A 111 12.43 -15.22 0.46
CA SER A 111 13.13 -15.50 1.71
C SER A 111 12.30 -16.28 2.74
N GLY A 112 11.05 -16.62 2.42
CA GLY A 112 10.15 -17.35 3.30
C GLY A 112 9.41 -16.49 4.33
N VAL A 113 9.52 -15.15 4.25
CA VAL A 113 8.69 -14.24 5.05
C VAL A 113 7.28 -14.25 4.48
N LYS A 114 6.32 -14.72 5.28
CA LYS A 114 4.90 -14.80 4.89
C LYS A 114 4.14 -13.62 5.46
N ILE A 115 3.60 -12.79 4.58
CA ILE A 115 2.67 -11.73 4.93
C ILE A 115 1.27 -12.28 4.63
N ASP A 116 0.48 -12.50 5.67
CA ASP A 116 -0.85 -13.12 5.57
C ASP A 116 -1.97 -12.12 5.89
N ASN A 117 -1.62 -10.99 6.48
CA ASN A 117 -2.58 -9.96 6.90
C ASN A 117 -2.08 -8.57 6.54
N VAL A 118 -2.98 -7.74 6.00
CA VAL A 118 -2.73 -6.34 5.65
C VAL A 118 -3.88 -5.50 6.14
N VAL A 119 -3.57 -4.47 6.92
CA VAL A 119 -4.49 -3.41 7.30
C VAL A 119 -4.07 -2.14 6.59
N ARG A 120 -5.01 -1.53 5.87
CA ARG A 120 -4.77 -0.30 5.12
C ARG A 120 -5.73 0.78 5.55
N ARG A 121 -5.19 1.95 5.88
CA ARG A 121 -5.98 3.14 6.21
C ARG A 121 -5.70 4.19 5.16
N VAL A 122 -6.75 4.75 4.58
CA VAL A 122 -6.66 5.79 3.57
C VAL A 122 -7.30 7.06 4.11
N ARG A 123 -6.63 8.19 3.88
CA ARG A 123 -7.14 9.54 4.12
C ARG A 123 -6.90 10.37 2.86
N VAL A 124 -7.62 11.48 2.75
CA VAL A 124 -7.33 12.49 1.73
C VAL A 124 -6.74 13.70 2.43
N ARG A 125 -5.61 14.20 1.90
CA ARG A 125 -4.97 15.45 2.34
C ARG A 125 -4.37 16.16 1.13
N MET A 126 -3.95 17.41 1.32
CA MET A 126 -3.15 18.10 0.32
C MET A 126 -1.70 17.58 0.34
N THR A 127 -1.02 17.68 -0.80
CA THR A 127 0.40 17.39 -0.93
C THR A 127 1.26 18.32 -0.08
N THR A 128 2.39 17.81 0.40
CA THR A 128 3.53 18.62 0.85
C THR A 128 4.33 19.14 -0.35
N GLU A 129 5.20 20.13 -0.13
CA GLU A 129 6.08 20.65 -1.19
C GLU A 129 7.03 19.58 -1.75
N GLU A 130 7.56 18.71 -0.89
CA GLU A 130 8.42 17.60 -1.30
C GLU A 130 7.66 16.60 -2.18
N GLU A 131 6.44 16.22 -1.79
CA GLU A 131 5.61 15.33 -2.62
C GLU A 131 5.27 15.96 -3.96
N GLN A 132 4.99 17.27 -4.02
CA GLN A 132 4.76 17.98 -5.30
C GLN A 132 5.96 17.87 -6.23
N GLN A 133 7.17 18.10 -5.70
CA GLN A 133 8.39 17.99 -6.49
C GLN A 133 8.64 16.56 -6.97
N LEU A 134 8.49 15.58 -6.09
CA LEU A 134 8.73 14.16 -6.40
C LEU A 134 7.71 13.59 -7.37
N LEU A 135 6.44 14.02 -7.26
CA LEU A 135 5.34 13.60 -8.14
C LEU A 135 5.20 14.50 -9.39
N GLN A 136 6.08 15.49 -9.56
CA GLN A 136 6.07 16.43 -10.70
C GLN A 136 4.72 17.15 -10.86
N LEU A 137 4.15 17.61 -9.75
CA LEU A 137 2.89 18.34 -9.72
C LEU A 137 3.16 19.85 -9.76
N GLU A 138 2.43 20.57 -10.62
CA GLU A 138 2.58 22.03 -10.79
C GLU A 138 2.11 22.81 -9.56
N GLU A 139 1.05 22.33 -8.90
CA GLU A 139 0.42 22.98 -7.75
C GLU A 139 0.08 21.96 -6.67
N SER A 140 -0.29 22.44 -5.48
CA SER A 140 -0.75 21.57 -4.40
C SER A 140 -2.02 20.85 -4.82
N ALA A 141 -2.03 19.53 -4.68
CA ALA A 141 -3.13 18.68 -5.13
C ALA A 141 -3.61 17.75 -4.00
N PRO A 142 -4.86 17.27 -4.05
CA PRO A 142 -5.30 16.21 -3.15
C PRO A 142 -4.55 14.90 -3.46
N VAL A 143 -4.12 14.20 -2.40
CA VAL A 143 -3.53 12.87 -2.47
C VAL A 143 -4.30 11.89 -1.61
N TRP A 144 -4.32 10.63 -2.04
CA TRP A 144 -4.60 9.49 -1.19
C TRP A 144 -3.37 9.28 -0.32
N SER A 145 -3.49 9.60 0.96
CA SER A 145 -2.48 9.33 1.96
C SER A 145 -2.83 8.04 2.66
N GLU A 146 -1.97 7.06 2.50
CA GLU A 146 -2.27 5.68 2.81
C GLU A 146 -1.25 5.16 3.80
N GLU A 147 -1.74 4.51 4.84
CA GLU A 147 -0.95 3.81 5.85
C GLU A 147 -1.22 2.31 5.68
N LEU A 148 -0.17 1.52 5.63
CA LEU A 148 -0.23 0.06 5.52
C LEU A 148 0.51 -0.56 6.70
N ARG A 149 -0.12 -1.59 7.30
CA ARG A 149 0.49 -2.47 8.29
C ARG A 149 0.34 -3.90 7.79
N ALA A 150 1.46 -4.57 7.58
CA ALA A 150 1.52 -5.95 7.14
C ALA A 150 2.07 -6.84 8.25
N SER A 151 1.43 -7.98 8.47
CA SER A 151 1.81 -8.95 9.49
C SER A 151 1.66 -10.39 8.99
N THR A 152 2.33 -11.30 9.69
CA THR A 152 2.15 -12.75 9.51
C THR A 152 0.77 -13.18 10.00
N PHE A 153 0.38 -14.43 9.71
CA PHE A 153 -0.85 -15.01 10.24
C PHE A 153 -0.94 -15.00 11.78
N GLN A 154 0.20 -15.05 12.48
CA GLN A 154 0.25 -14.98 13.94
C GLN A 154 0.17 -13.55 14.50
N GLY A 155 0.12 -12.54 13.62
CA GLY A 155 0.08 -11.14 14.00
C GLY A 155 1.45 -10.49 14.19
N GLU A 156 2.54 -11.23 13.95
CA GLU A 156 3.90 -10.66 14.01
C GLU A 156 4.08 -9.61 12.91
N PRO A 157 4.49 -8.36 13.24
CA PRO A 157 4.60 -7.27 12.29
C PRO A 157 5.78 -7.47 11.34
N VAL A 158 5.53 -7.25 10.05
CA VAL A 158 6.53 -7.40 8.97
C VAL A 158 6.89 -6.04 8.39
N GLU A 159 5.90 -5.19 8.16
CA GLU A 159 6.09 -3.91 7.48
C GLU A 159 5.09 -2.88 7.99
N TYR A 160 5.59 -1.66 8.13
CA TYR A 160 4.81 -0.45 8.20
C TYR A 160 5.14 0.38 6.96
N ALA A 161 4.14 0.91 6.26
CA ALA A 161 4.39 1.76 5.10
C ALA A 161 3.43 2.95 5.06
N GLU A 162 3.93 4.05 4.52
CA GLU A 162 3.15 5.21 4.16
C GLU A 162 3.32 5.49 2.67
N CYS A 163 2.26 5.86 1.98
CA CYS A 163 2.36 6.37 0.63
C CYS A 163 1.38 7.50 0.32
N ALA A 164 1.78 8.33 -0.63
CA ALA A 164 0.96 9.38 -1.21
C ALA A 164 0.78 9.10 -2.71
N ILE A 165 -0.47 8.97 -3.16
CA ILE A 165 -0.84 8.81 -4.57
C ILE A 165 -1.66 10.04 -5.00
N PRO A 166 -1.34 10.71 -6.12
CA PRO A 166 -2.17 11.79 -6.66
C PRO A 166 -3.64 11.38 -6.78
N GLY A 167 -4.56 12.25 -6.33
CA GLY A 167 -6.00 11.95 -6.28
C GLY A 167 -6.64 11.66 -7.63
N ASN A 168 -6.06 12.14 -8.72
CA ASN A 168 -6.47 11.85 -10.08
C ASN A 168 -5.92 10.52 -10.65
N MET A 169 -5.08 9.81 -9.90
CA MET A 169 -4.45 8.54 -10.30
C MET A 169 -4.93 7.34 -9.48
N ALA A 170 -5.91 7.53 -8.58
CA ALA A 170 -6.42 6.48 -7.71
C ALA A 170 -7.96 6.45 -7.68
N ASP A 171 -8.51 5.26 -7.92
CA ASP A 171 -9.93 4.95 -7.76
C ASP A 171 -10.10 3.85 -6.70
N LEU A 172 -11.08 4.01 -5.81
CA LEU A 172 -11.56 2.93 -4.93
C LEU A 172 -12.95 2.48 -5.39
N ILE A 173 -13.02 1.26 -5.92
CA ILE A 173 -14.28 0.65 -6.35
C ILE A 173 -14.72 -0.35 -5.30
N MET A 174 -15.94 -0.20 -4.81
CA MET A 174 -16.53 -1.13 -3.84
C MET A 174 -17.94 -1.52 -4.30
N SER A 175 -18.20 -2.83 -4.34
CA SER A 175 -19.52 -3.40 -4.61
C SER A 175 -20.02 -4.15 -3.38
N ASN A 176 -21.25 -3.86 -2.95
CA ASN A 176 -21.83 -4.44 -1.74
C ASN A 176 -23.24 -4.96 -1.99
N VAL A 177 -23.54 -6.12 -1.41
CA VAL A 177 -24.88 -6.71 -1.42
C VAL A 177 -25.43 -6.69 -0.01
N ARG A 178 -26.69 -6.29 0.13
CA ARG A 178 -27.39 -6.25 1.42
C ARG A 178 -27.28 -7.59 2.16
N GLY A 179 -26.84 -7.56 3.41
CA GLY A 179 -26.68 -8.75 4.26
C GLY A 179 -25.30 -9.39 4.23
N SER A 180 -24.36 -8.89 3.42
CA SER A 180 -22.96 -9.33 3.45
C SER A 180 -22.11 -8.42 4.33
N SER A 181 -21.09 -8.98 4.99
CA SER A 181 -20.06 -8.20 5.69
C SER A 181 -19.14 -7.52 4.67
N ILE A 182 -18.77 -6.27 4.94
CA ILE A 182 -17.88 -5.48 4.09
C ILE A 182 -16.51 -5.42 4.79
N PRO A 183 -15.41 -5.83 4.13
CA PRO A 183 -14.06 -5.71 4.67
C PRO A 183 -13.52 -4.26 4.55
N LEU A 184 -14.39 -3.26 4.64
CA LEU A 184 -14.07 -1.83 4.63
C LEU A 184 -14.84 -1.16 5.76
N LYS A 185 -14.12 -0.41 6.59
CA LYS A 185 -14.71 0.46 7.61
C LYS A 185 -14.63 1.90 7.11
N PHE A 186 -15.79 2.53 6.95
CA PHE A 186 -15.88 3.96 6.65
C PHE A 186 -16.21 4.71 7.95
N GLU A 187 -15.35 5.67 8.32
CA GLU A 187 -15.50 6.46 9.54
C GLU A 187 -15.42 7.95 9.23
N LEU A 188 -16.31 8.72 9.85
CA LEU A 188 -16.20 10.18 9.86
C LEU A 188 -15.29 10.58 11.01
N VAL A 189 -14.17 11.22 10.69
CA VAL A 189 -13.29 11.85 11.67
C VAL A 189 -13.74 13.29 11.80
N LEU A 190 -14.33 13.65 12.94
CA LEU A 190 -14.75 15.01 13.25
C LEU A 190 -13.56 15.79 13.85
N PRO A 191 -13.46 17.10 13.60
CA PRO A 191 -12.43 17.96 14.16
C PRO A 191 -12.54 18.12 15.69
#